data_AF-A0A7R7WJ97-F1
#
_entry.id   AF-A0A7R7WJ97-F1
#
_cell.length_a   1.000
_cell.length_b   1.000
_cell.length_c   1.000
_cell.angle_alpha   90.00
_cell.angle_beta   90.00
_cell.angle_gamma   90.00
#
_symmetry.space_group_name_H-M   'P 1'
#
loop_
_entity.id
_entity.type
_entity.pdbx_description
1 polymer ?
#
loop_
_entity_poly.entity_id
_entity_poly.type
_entity_poly.pdbx_seq_one_letter_code
_entity_poly.pdbx_strand_id
1 'polypeptide(L)'
;MNSFFYSTKHAKTSYYHIPSTLNLEDVQQILHNHSTLAHIFWPQLVNDPENLLFENQTGPSTTEIQIRPASGSGPGPSGTKCKASITSHHEAREVVVAEEMPLGLRMTLVYRVSDEPPQGISAEEGDGLLALADSQPSTSLSGTGSRIGLYLQVERSVMAPRPLSMLVKTTDGPIVKTKNLLFVLDELGNGKKLDAALDALNELGESDDEGDEVLEKYKAD
;
A
#
# COMPACT_ATOMS: atom_id res chain seq x y z
N MET A 1 -0.84 -25.55 4.87
CA MET A 1 0.27 -26.06 5.71
C MET A 1 0.45 -25.10 6.88
N ASN A 2 0.10 -25.50 8.10
CA ASN A 2 0.35 -24.67 9.28
C ASN A 2 1.82 -24.79 9.67
N SER A 3 2.58 -23.71 9.53
CA SER A 3 3.97 -23.66 9.97
C SER A 3 4.02 -23.62 11.50
N PHE A 4 4.73 -24.57 12.12
CA PHE A 4 4.93 -24.59 13.57
C PHE A 4 5.82 -23.44 14.08
N PHE A 5 6.55 -22.78 13.18
CA PHE A 5 7.55 -21.76 13.53
C PHE A 5 7.05 -20.33 13.35
N TYR A 6 5.98 -20.14 12.58
CA TYR A 6 5.44 -18.83 12.26
C TYR A 6 4.00 -18.69 12.73
N SER A 7 3.58 -17.45 12.93
CA SER A 7 2.21 -17.04 13.24
C SER A 7 1.86 -15.86 12.33
N THR A 8 0.68 -15.92 11.73
CA THR A 8 0.16 -14.84 10.88
C THR A 8 -0.91 -14.09 11.64
N LYS A 9 -0.80 -12.77 11.69
CA LYS A 9 -1.84 -11.86 12.20
C LYS A 9 -2.46 -11.10 11.04
N HIS A 10 -3.78 -11.05 11.00
CA HIS A 10 -4.54 -10.31 10.00
C HIS A 10 -5.08 -9.02 10.62
N ALA A 11 -5.02 -7.94 9.85
CA ALA A 11 -5.74 -6.71 10.16
C ALA A 11 -7.21 -6.81 9.72
N LYS A 12 -8.05 -5.87 10.17
CA LYS A 12 -9.39 -5.70 9.62
C LYS A 12 -9.30 -5.36 8.13
N THR A 13 -10.07 -6.07 7.31
CA THR A 13 -10.22 -5.75 5.89
C THR A 13 -10.79 -4.35 5.75
N SER A 14 -10.15 -3.52 4.92
CA SER A 14 -10.56 -2.15 4.68
C SER A 14 -11.11 -2.00 3.27
N TYR A 15 -12.04 -1.07 3.07
CA TYR A 15 -12.65 -0.79 1.79
C TYR A 15 -12.59 0.71 1.53
N TYR A 16 -12.08 1.09 0.36
CA TYR A 16 -11.94 2.48 -0.05
C TYR A 16 -12.69 2.70 -1.35
N HIS A 17 -13.48 3.75 -1.42
CA HIS A 17 -14.22 4.10 -2.62
C HIS A 17 -13.24 4.58 -3.72
N ILE A 18 -13.39 4.04 -4.93
CA ILE A 18 -12.62 4.49 -6.10
C ILE A 18 -13.43 5.60 -6.79
N PRO A 19 -12.78 6.68 -7.26
CA PRO A 19 -13.48 7.75 -7.99
C PRO A 19 -14.38 7.20 -9.11
N SER A 20 -15.62 7.69 -9.18
CA SER A 20 -16.62 7.18 -10.15
C SER A 20 -16.28 7.49 -11.61
N THR A 21 -15.30 8.37 -11.84
CA THR A 21 -14.74 8.68 -13.16
C THR A 21 -13.83 7.58 -13.69
N LEU A 22 -13.27 6.74 -12.80
CA LEU A 22 -12.47 5.58 -13.17
C LEU A 22 -13.36 4.36 -13.36
N ASN A 23 -13.12 3.63 -14.44
CA ASN A 23 -13.74 2.33 -14.67
C ASN A 23 -12.82 1.20 -14.19
N LEU A 24 -13.32 -0.04 -14.25
CA LEU A 24 -12.60 -1.21 -13.77
C LEU A 24 -11.28 -1.42 -14.54
N GLU A 25 -11.30 -1.24 -15.85
CA GLU A 25 -10.13 -1.42 -16.71
C GLU A 25 -9.02 -0.43 -16.33
N ASP A 26 -9.37 0.85 -16.09
CA ASP A 26 -8.42 1.88 -15.69
C ASP A 26 -7.68 1.49 -14.41
N VAL A 27 -8.43 0.98 -13.41
CA VAL A 27 -7.86 0.54 -12.12
C VAL A 27 -7.03 -0.73 -12.29
N GLN A 28 -7.53 -1.71 -13.05
CA GLN A 28 -6.81 -2.96 -13.29
C GLN A 28 -5.50 -2.73 -14.07
N GLN A 29 -5.48 -1.78 -14.99
CA GLN A 29 -4.27 -1.41 -15.72
C GLN A 29 -3.16 -0.92 -14.79
N ILE A 30 -3.51 -0.20 -13.71
CA ILE A 30 -2.57 0.23 -12.68
C ILE A 30 -2.16 -0.95 -11.79
N LEU A 31 -3.13 -1.71 -11.29
CA LEU A 31 -2.86 -2.83 -10.37
C LEU A 31 -2.07 -3.98 -11.01
N HIS A 32 -2.09 -4.09 -12.34
CA HIS A 32 -1.33 -5.12 -13.06
C HIS A 32 -0.04 -4.59 -13.70
N ASN A 33 0.25 -3.29 -13.57
CA ASN A 33 1.53 -2.73 -13.95
C ASN A 33 2.49 -2.73 -12.74
N HIS A 34 3.30 -3.78 -12.63
CA HIS A 34 4.20 -3.97 -11.50
C HIS A 34 5.24 -2.85 -11.36
N SER A 35 5.75 -2.30 -12.47
CA SER A 35 6.68 -1.18 -12.42
C SER A 35 5.99 0.08 -11.90
N THR A 36 4.77 0.40 -12.36
CA THR A 36 3.98 1.51 -11.80
C THR A 36 3.71 1.31 -10.32
N LEU A 37 3.29 0.11 -9.90
CA LEU A 37 3.07 -0.20 -8.49
C LEU A 37 4.33 -0.05 -7.64
N ALA A 38 5.51 -0.37 -8.19
CA ALA A 38 6.77 -0.14 -7.50
C ALA A 38 6.99 1.35 -7.19
N HIS A 39 6.73 2.23 -8.17
CA HIS A 39 6.83 3.68 -7.99
C HIS A 39 5.77 4.21 -7.00
N ILE A 40 4.57 3.62 -6.97
CA ILE A 40 3.53 4.00 -6.02
C ILE A 40 3.88 3.57 -4.59
N PHE A 41 4.38 2.35 -4.41
CA PHE A 41 4.62 1.77 -3.08
C PHE A 41 5.94 2.19 -2.44
N TRP A 42 6.93 2.54 -3.24
CA TRP A 42 8.26 2.94 -2.77
C TRP A 42 8.80 4.15 -3.54
N PRO A 43 8.06 5.28 -3.65
CA PRO A 43 8.43 6.42 -4.51
C PRO A 43 9.84 6.95 -4.19
N GLN A 44 10.11 7.23 -2.91
CA GLN A 44 11.40 7.74 -2.45
C GLN A 44 12.56 6.78 -2.72
N LEU A 45 12.35 5.48 -2.51
CA LEU A 45 13.38 4.46 -2.71
C LEU A 45 13.66 4.17 -4.19
N VAL A 46 12.67 4.38 -5.07
CA VAL A 46 12.81 4.15 -6.52
C VAL A 46 13.41 5.37 -7.21
N ASN A 47 13.08 6.57 -6.76
CA ASN A 47 13.51 7.82 -7.37
C ASN A 47 14.84 8.35 -6.79
N ASP A 48 15.27 7.85 -5.64
CA ASP A 48 16.57 8.20 -5.06
C ASP A 48 17.72 7.65 -5.94
N PRO A 49 18.60 8.52 -6.47
CA PRO A 49 19.74 8.12 -7.29
C PRO A 49 20.77 7.28 -6.51
N GLU A 50 20.75 7.31 -5.18
CA GLU A 50 21.57 6.45 -4.33
C GLU A 50 21.00 5.05 -4.17
N ASN A 51 19.82 4.76 -4.71
CA ASN A 51 19.21 3.44 -4.67
C ASN A 51 19.15 2.79 -6.05
N LEU A 52 19.34 1.48 -6.08
CA LEU A 52 19.26 0.67 -7.27
C LEU A 52 18.04 -0.26 -7.15
N LEU A 53 17.07 -0.04 -8.04
CA LEU A 53 15.89 -0.89 -8.21
C LEU A 53 16.23 -2.06 -9.14
N PHE A 54 16.03 -3.28 -8.66
CA PHE A 54 16.12 -4.50 -9.46
C PHE A 54 14.75 -5.13 -9.56
N GLU A 55 14.24 -5.17 -10.78
CA GLU A 55 13.00 -5.85 -11.12
C GLU A 55 13.35 -7.17 -11.84
N ASN A 56 12.99 -8.29 -11.22
CA ASN A 56 13.18 -9.61 -11.82
C ASN A 56 11.82 -10.29 -11.99
N GLN A 57 11.39 -10.48 -13.24
CA GLN A 57 10.22 -11.30 -13.52
C GLN A 57 10.55 -12.77 -13.24
N THR A 58 10.02 -13.31 -12.15
CA THR A 58 10.26 -14.70 -11.72
C THR A 58 9.14 -15.65 -12.14
N GLY A 59 8.04 -15.12 -12.69
CA GLY A 59 6.97 -15.88 -13.29
C GLY A 59 6.09 -15.00 -14.20
N PRO A 60 5.09 -15.59 -14.89
CA PRO A 60 4.25 -14.87 -15.85
C PRO A 60 3.40 -13.77 -15.22
N SER A 61 3.13 -13.85 -13.91
CA SER A 61 2.36 -12.86 -13.17
C SER A 61 3.05 -12.42 -11.88
N THR A 62 4.34 -12.74 -11.71
CA THR A 62 5.08 -12.43 -10.48
C THR A 62 6.38 -11.72 -10.81
N THR A 63 6.56 -10.58 -10.17
CA THR A 63 7.78 -9.78 -10.22
C THR A 63 8.39 -9.71 -8.82
N GLU A 64 9.66 -10.07 -8.70
CA GLU A 64 10.45 -9.77 -7.51
C GLU A 64 11.09 -8.39 -7.65
N ILE A 65 10.92 -7.59 -6.60
CA ILE A 65 11.48 -6.25 -6.50
C ILE A 65 12.53 -6.27 -5.39
N GLN A 66 13.73 -5.85 -5.72
CA GLN A 66 14.77 -5.64 -4.73
C GLN A 66 15.29 -4.22 -4.84
N ILE A 67 15.17 -3.45 -3.77
CA ILE A 67 15.73 -2.10 -3.68
C ILE A 67 16.90 -2.15 -2.70
N ARG A 68 18.05 -1.70 -3.16
CA ARG A 68 19.29 -1.71 -2.39
C ARG A 68 20.08 -0.43 -2.64
N PRO A 69 20.83 0.04 -1.64
CA PRO A 69 21.74 1.16 -1.85
C PRO A 69 22.72 0.86 -2.99
N ALA A 70 23.02 1.87 -3.79
CA ALA A 70 24.11 1.87 -4.73
C ALA A 70 25.40 1.68 -3.93
N SER A 71 26.16 0.61 -4.22
CA SER A 71 27.43 0.35 -3.55
C SER A 71 28.38 1.55 -3.75
N GLY A 72 28.58 2.35 -2.70
CA GLY A 72 29.42 3.55 -2.77
C GLY A 72 29.25 4.57 -1.64
N SER A 73 28.10 4.64 -0.97
CA SER A 73 27.96 5.43 0.25
C SER A 73 28.71 4.72 1.40
N GLY A 74 29.55 5.47 2.11
CA GLY A 74 30.51 4.97 3.11
C GLY A 74 29.88 4.24 4.30
N PRO A 75 30.64 4.00 5.39
CA PRO A 75 30.14 3.26 6.55
C PRO A 75 29.18 4.13 7.38
N GLY A 76 28.01 4.43 6.82
CA GLY A 76 26.86 4.96 7.52
C GLY A 76 25.93 3.80 7.92
N PRO A 77 25.26 3.87 9.07
CA PRO A 77 24.25 2.89 9.42
C PRO A 77 23.03 3.13 8.50
N SER A 78 22.40 2.05 8.05
CA SER A 78 21.06 2.05 7.43
C SER A 78 20.95 2.20 5.91
N GLY A 79 21.59 1.30 5.17
CA GLY A 79 21.07 0.89 3.86
C GLY A 79 20.18 -0.35 4.00
N THR A 80 18.92 -0.21 4.42
CA THR A 80 18.03 -1.38 4.55
C THR A 80 17.68 -1.92 3.17
N LYS A 81 18.18 -3.12 2.85
CA LYS A 81 17.76 -3.87 1.65
C LYS A 81 16.27 -4.18 1.77
N CYS A 82 15.46 -3.52 0.94
CA CYS A 82 14.07 -3.88 0.77
C CYS A 82 13.99 -5.04 -0.23
N LYS A 83 13.31 -6.12 0.15
CA LYS A 83 12.99 -7.22 -0.75
C LYS A 83 11.49 -7.44 -0.71
N ALA A 84 10.87 -7.31 -1.87
CA ALA A 84 9.45 -7.46 -2.04
C ALA A 84 9.12 -8.29 -3.29
N SER A 85 7.88 -8.74 -3.39
CA SER A 85 7.33 -9.40 -4.57
C SER A 85 5.95 -8.84 -4.84
N ILE A 86 5.66 -8.56 -6.11
CA ILE A 86 4.34 -8.21 -6.61
C ILE A 86 3.83 -9.38 -7.45
N THR A 87 2.65 -9.88 -7.11
CA THR A 87 1.99 -10.97 -7.83
C THR A 87 0.60 -10.53 -8.27
N SER A 88 0.36 -10.52 -9.57
CA SER A 88 -0.94 -10.23 -10.16
C SER A 88 -1.78 -11.49 -10.32
N HIS A 89 -3.06 -11.38 -9.96
CA HIS A 89 -4.10 -12.38 -10.15
C HIS A 89 -5.24 -11.78 -10.97
N HIS A 90 -5.11 -11.81 -12.30
CA HIS A 90 -6.06 -11.16 -13.23
C HIS A 90 -7.51 -11.63 -13.06
N GLU A 91 -7.71 -12.95 -12.92
CA GLU A 91 -9.05 -13.54 -12.74
C GLU A 91 -9.73 -13.07 -11.45
N ALA A 92 -8.95 -12.87 -10.39
CA ALA A 92 -9.42 -12.40 -9.09
C ALA A 92 -9.42 -10.86 -8.95
N ARG A 93 -9.03 -10.13 -10.00
CA ARG A 93 -8.88 -8.66 -10.00
C ARG A 93 -8.04 -8.15 -8.84
N GLU A 94 -6.96 -8.88 -8.57
CA GLU A 94 -6.18 -8.75 -7.35
C GLU A 94 -4.69 -8.60 -7.64
N VAL A 95 -4.00 -7.83 -6.80
CA VAL A 95 -2.55 -7.82 -6.72
C VAL A 95 -2.10 -8.02 -5.28
N VAL A 96 -1.13 -8.92 -5.10
CA VAL A 96 -0.53 -9.27 -3.82
C VAL A 96 0.86 -8.68 -3.76
N VAL A 97 1.12 -7.89 -2.73
CA VAL A 97 2.43 -7.31 -2.43
C VAL A 97 2.94 -7.95 -1.16
N ALA A 98 4.06 -8.65 -1.23
CA ALA A 98 4.69 -9.24 -0.06
C ALA A 98 6.08 -8.62 0.15
N GLU A 99 6.40 -8.25 1.38
CA GLU A 99 7.64 -7.55 1.74
C GLU A 99 8.32 -8.28 2.89
N GLU A 100 9.61 -8.57 2.72
CA GLU A 100 10.47 -9.06 3.79
C GLU A 100 10.86 -7.90 4.70
N MET A 101 10.59 -8.08 5.99
CA MET A 101 10.86 -7.11 7.04
C MET A 101 11.97 -7.66 7.96
N PRO A 102 12.62 -6.81 8.77
CA PRO A 102 13.63 -7.27 9.71
C PRO A 102 13.15 -8.39 10.63
N LEU A 103 14.10 -9.15 11.18
CA LEU A 103 13.82 -10.25 12.13
C LEU A 103 12.98 -11.40 11.55
N GLY A 104 12.98 -11.56 10.23
CA GLY A 104 12.23 -12.63 9.54
C GLY A 104 10.72 -12.40 9.52
N LEU A 105 10.28 -11.16 9.74
CA LEU A 105 8.90 -10.75 9.56
C LEU A 105 8.58 -10.68 8.06
N ARG A 106 7.33 -10.94 7.68
CA ARG A 106 6.85 -10.74 6.31
C ARG A 106 5.50 -10.05 6.33
N MET A 107 5.43 -8.87 5.72
CA MET A 107 4.18 -8.15 5.50
C MET A 107 3.57 -8.61 4.17
N THR A 108 2.26 -8.82 4.15
CA THR A 108 1.51 -9.09 2.92
C THR A 108 0.32 -8.13 2.83
N LEU A 109 0.20 -7.47 1.69
CA LEU A 109 -0.91 -6.60 1.31
C LEU A 109 -1.60 -7.22 0.10
N VAL A 110 -2.92 -7.30 0.15
CA VAL A 110 -3.75 -7.77 -0.95
C VAL A 110 -4.66 -6.62 -1.35
N TYR A 111 -4.53 -6.15 -2.58
CA TYR A 111 -5.39 -5.13 -3.17
C TYR A 111 -6.32 -5.82 -4.18
N ARG A 112 -7.62 -5.74 -3.95
CA ARG A 112 -8.64 -6.31 -4.84
C ARG A 112 -9.66 -5.26 -5.23
N VAL A 113 -10.05 -5.24 -6.50
CA VAL A 113 -11.14 -4.36 -6.97
C VAL A 113 -12.47 -5.11 -6.89
N SER A 114 -13.43 -4.53 -6.16
CA SER A 114 -14.80 -5.03 -6.01
C SER A 114 -15.79 -4.05 -6.62
N ASP A 115 -16.80 -4.56 -7.31
CA ASP A 115 -18.01 -3.84 -7.73
C ASP A 115 -19.14 -3.95 -6.70
N GLU A 116 -19.02 -4.89 -5.76
CA GLU A 116 -19.98 -5.06 -4.69
C GLU A 116 -19.63 -4.17 -3.49
N PRO A 117 -20.62 -3.46 -2.90
CA PRO A 117 -20.39 -2.72 -1.68
C PRO A 117 -20.06 -3.68 -0.52
N PRO A 118 -19.36 -3.21 0.51
CA PRO A 118 -18.95 -4.09 1.60
C PRO A 118 -20.18 -4.62 2.33
N GLN A 119 -20.45 -5.92 2.23
CA GLN A 119 -21.56 -6.55 2.94
C GLN A 119 -21.27 -6.53 4.46
N GLY A 120 -22.14 -5.91 5.25
CA GLY A 120 -22.13 -6.04 6.72
C GLY A 120 -21.49 -4.91 7.53
N ILE A 121 -21.16 -3.76 6.93
CA ILE A 121 -20.88 -2.53 7.68
C ILE A 121 -22.20 -1.80 7.95
N SER A 122 -22.79 -2.02 9.14
CA SER A 122 -23.76 -1.04 9.66
C SER A 122 -23.04 0.29 9.82
N ALA A 123 -23.77 1.39 9.63
CA ALA A 123 -23.27 2.77 9.61
C ALA A 123 -22.69 3.26 10.96
N GLU A 124 -22.41 2.36 11.89
CA GLU A 124 -22.03 2.64 13.27
C GLU A 124 -20.74 1.93 13.73
N GLU A 125 -20.05 1.17 12.86
CA GLU A 125 -18.78 0.51 13.19
C GLU A 125 -17.74 0.56 12.04
N GLY A 126 -17.50 1.77 11.53
CA GLY A 126 -16.59 1.98 10.41
C GLY A 126 -15.93 3.34 10.40
N ASP A 127 -14.91 3.53 11.23
CA ASP A 127 -13.95 4.65 11.10
C ASP A 127 -13.16 4.60 9.76
N GLY A 128 -13.39 3.55 8.94
CA GLY A 128 -12.91 3.45 7.57
C GLY A 128 -13.84 4.07 6.50
N LEU A 129 -15.04 4.53 6.86
CA LEU A 129 -15.95 5.23 5.93
C LEU A 129 -15.78 6.77 5.97
N LEU A 130 -14.96 7.31 6.87
CA LEU A 130 -14.90 8.74 7.16
C LEU A 130 -13.71 9.49 6.55
N ALA A 131 -12.78 8.83 5.85
CA ALA A 131 -11.56 9.52 5.39
C ALA A 131 -11.72 10.43 4.16
N LEU A 132 -12.88 10.48 3.48
CA LEU A 132 -13.11 11.38 2.33
C LEU A 132 -14.54 11.95 2.27
N ALA A 133 -15.23 12.05 3.41
CA ALA A 133 -16.63 12.52 3.42
C ALA A 133 -16.82 14.01 3.12
N ASP A 134 -15.75 14.82 3.01
CA ASP A 134 -15.90 16.29 2.99
C ASP A 134 -15.55 16.98 1.66
N SER A 135 -15.34 16.25 0.57
CA SER A 135 -15.01 16.88 -0.72
C SER A 135 -15.37 16.04 -1.94
N GLN A 136 -16.65 15.84 -2.26
CA GLN A 136 -17.14 15.72 -3.66
C GLN A 136 -18.68 15.58 -3.74
N PRO A 137 -19.30 15.98 -4.88
CA PRO A 137 -20.74 16.18 -4.99
C PRO A 137 -21.49 14.87 -5.25
N SER A 138 -22.57 14.65 -4.49
CA SER A 138 -23.79 13.92 -4.86
C SER A 138 -23.64 12.72 -5.81
N THR A 139 -23.07 11.60 -5.36
CA THR A 139 -23.32 10.30 -6.00
C THR A 139 -24.62 9.70 -5.46
N SER A 140 -25.43 9.14 -6.37
CA SER A 140 -26.75 8.60 -6.06
C SER A 140 -26.68 7.48 -5.04
N LEU A 141 -27.26 7.71 -3.86
CA LEU A 141 -27.50 6.67 -2.86
C LEU A 141 -28.43 5.62 -3.47
N SER A 142 -28.03 4.35 -3.46
CA SER A 142 -29.00 3.26 -3.67
C SER A 142 -29.98 3.24 -2.50
N GLY A 143 -31.21 2.73 -2.71
CA GLY A 143 -32.29 2.69 -1.72
C GLY A 143 -31.99 1.96 -0.40
N THR A 144 -30.78 1.41 -0.26
CA THR A 144 -30.22 0.76 0.94
C THR A 144 -29.13 1.58 1.65
N GLY A 145 -28.85 2.83 1.24
CA GLY A 145 -27.80 3.67 1.83
C GLY A 145 -26.38 3.32 1.39
N SER A 146 -26.23 2.33 0.49
CA SER A 146 -24.94 1.94 -0.08
C SER A 146 -24.58 2.84 -1.26
N ARG A 147 -23.35 3.36 -1.29
CA ARG A 147 -22.79 4.06 -2.44
C ARG A 147 -22.62 3.05 -3.60
N ILE A 148 -22.98 3.46 -4.81
CA ILE A 148 -22.78 2.67 -6.02
C ILE A 148 -21.42 3.07 -6.59
N GLY A 149 -20.52 2.12 -6.79
CA GLY A 149 -19.18 2.41 -7.30
C GLY A 149 -18.21 1.24 -7.15
N LEU A 150 -17.01 1.40 -7.69
CA LEU A 150 -15.92 0.46 -7.48
C LEU A 150 -15.26 0.73 -6.12
N TYR A 151 -14.80 -0.34 -5.48
CA TYR A 151 -14.12 -0.30 -4.20
C TYR A 151 -12.77 -1.00 -4.29
N LEU A 152 -11.77 -0.39 -3.67
CA LEU A 152 -10.49 -1.03 -3.39
C LEU A 152 -10.59 -1.73 -2.03
N GLN A 153 -10.70 -3.05 -2.06
CA GLN A 153 -10.59 -3.91 -0.88
C GLN A 153 -9.11 -4.13 -0.57
N VAL A 154 -8.75 -3.91 0.70
CA VAL A 154 -7.38 -4.05 1.18
C VAL A 154 -7.35 -5.02 2.35
N GLU A 155 -6.65 -6.14 2.17
CA GLU A 155 -6.35 -7.07 3.23
C GLU A 155 -4.87 -6.96 3.60
N ARG A 156 -4.58 -6.99 4.90
CA ARG A 156 -3.21 -6.89 5.40
C ARG A 156 -2.96 -8.01 6.39
N SER A 157 -1.80 -8.63 6.26
CA SER A 157 -1.32 -9.60 7.23
C SER A 157 0.17 -9.46 7.49
N VAL A 158 0.58 -9.80 8.72
CA VAL A 158 1.98 -9.91 9.10
C VAL A 158 2.24 -11.32 9.56
N MET A 159 3.13 -12.01 8.87
CA MET A 159 3.69 -13.27 9.30
C MET A 159 4.94 -13.01 10.14
N ALA A 160 5.01 -13.62 11.31
CA ALA A 160 6.11 -13.45 12.25
C ALA A 160 6.58 -14.79 12.82
N PRO A 161 7.88 -14.94 13.12
CA PRO A 161 8.34 -16.03 13.96
C PRO A 161 7.59 -16.04 15.29
N ARG A 162 7.18 -17.21 15.78
CA ARG A 162 6.40 -17.31 17.03
C ARG A 162 6.99 -16.57 18.23
N PRO A 163 8.31 -16.53 18.47
CA PRO A 163 8.87 -15.73 19.57
C PRO A 163 8.54 -14.24 19.47
N LEU A 164 8.39 -13.70 18.25
CA LEU A 164 8.12 -12.29 17.99
C LEU A 164 6.62 -12.01 17.78
N SER A 165 5.80 -13.03 17.58
CA SER A 165 4.39 -12.84 17.20
C SER A 165 3.58 -12.08 18.23
N MET A 166 3.92 -12.18 19.53
CA MET A 166 3.27 -11.42 20.60
C MET A 166 3.54 -9.92 20.51
N LEU A 167 4.68 -9.51 19.93
CA LEU A 167 5.08 -8.11 19.77
C LEU A 167 4.45 -7.46 18.53
N VAL A 168 4.03 -8.28 17.56
CA VAL A 168 3.39 -7.78 16.34
C VAL A 168 1.99 -7.26 16.63
N LYS A 169 1.77 -5.98 16.33
CA LYS A 169 0.45 -5.34 16.34
C LYS A 169 0.12 -4.90 14.92
N THR A 170 -1.13 -5.07 14.52
CA THR A 170 -1.67 -4.55 13.27
C THR A 170 -2.33 -3.21 13.57
N THR A 171 -1.93 -2.14 12.89
CA THR A 171 -2.49 -0.77 13.07
C THR A 171 -3.72 -0.56 12.21
N ASP A 172 -4.84 -0.12 12.75
CA ASP A 172 -6.00 0.17 11.90
C ASP A 172 -5.76 1.40 11.00
N GLY A 173 -6.43 1.42 9.85
CA GLY A 173 -6.32 2.50 8.84
C GLY A 173 -5.33 2.25 7.70
N PRO A 174 -5.30 3.14 6.69
CA PRO A 174 -4.47 2.98 5.51
C PRO A 174 -2.99 3.20 5.83
N ILE A 175 -2.15 2.24 5.44
CA ILE A 175 -0.69 2.41 5.47
C ILE A 175 -0.24 3.29 4.31
N VAL A 176 0.98 3.83 4.37
CA VAL A 176 1.54 4.74 3.34
C VAL A 176 1.34 4.20 1.92
N LYS A 177 1.66 2.93 1.66
CA LYS A 177 1.45 2.29 0.34
C LYS A 177 0.01 2.36 -0.16
N THR A 178 -0.95 2.16 0.74
CA THR A 178 -2.37 2.25 0.41
C THR A 178 -2.78 3.71 0.19
N LYS A 179 -2.29 4.65 1.01
CA LYS A 179 -2.52 6.09 0.81
C LYS A 179 -2.00 6.56 -0.54
N ASN A 180 -0.79 6.16 -0.92
CA ASN A 180 -0.17 6.50 -2.20
C ASN A 180 -0.98 5.97 -3.38
N LEU A 181 -1.46 4.72 -3.30
CA LEU A 181 -2.31 4.15 -4.33
C LEU A 181 -3.64 4.89 -4.46
N LEU A 182 -4.28 5.21 -3.32
CA LEU A 182 -5.53 5.99 -3.32
C LEU A 182 -5.32 7.39 -3.87
N PHE A 183 -4.20 8.04 -3.53
CA PHE A 183 -3.83 9.35 -4.08
C PHE A 183 -3.71 9.30 -5.60
N VAL A 184 -2.96 8.34 -6.15
CA VAL A 184 -2.81 8.20 -7.60
C VAL A 184 -4.17 7.93 -8.26
N LEU A 185 -4.99 7.04 -7.70
CA LEU A 185 -6.34 6.79 -8.22
C LEU A 185 -7.22 8.06 -8.20
N ASP A 186 -7.16 8.86 -7.13
CA ASP A 186 -7.88 10.13 -7.06
C ASP A 186 -7.42 11.11 -8.15
N GLU A 187 -6.11 11.24 -8.34
CA GLU A 187 -5.53 12.14 -9.34
C GLU A 187 -5.91 11.75 -10.78
N LEU A 188 -5.89 10.45 -11.09
CA LEU A 188 -6.41 9.98 -12.38
C LEU A 188 -7.92 10.21 -12.49
N GLY A 189 -8.66 10.02 -11.40
CA GLY A 189 -10.09 10.31 -11.34
C GLY A 189 -10.40 11.79 -11.60
N ASN A 190 -9.50 12.69 -11.21
CA ASN A 190 -9.54 14.12 -11.50
C ASN A 190 -9.05 14.47 -12.93
N GLY A 191 -8.70 13.48 -13.73
CA GLY A 191 -8.28 13.63 -15.12
C GLY A 191 -6.78 13.90 -15.32
N LYS A 192 -5.95 13.78 -14.28
CA LYS A 192 -4.49 13.84 -14.44
C LYS A 192 -3.98 12.59 -15.15
N LYS A 193 -2.87 12.75 -15.87
CA LYS A 193 -2.14 11.61 -16.46
C LYS A 193 -1.36 10.87 -15.38
N LEU A 194 -1.13 9.58 -15.59
CA LEU A 194 -0.39 8.72 -14.66
C LEU A 194 0.99 9.30 -14.30
N ASP A 195 1.77 9.74 -15.28
CA ASP A 195 3.11 10.32 -15.03
C ASP A 195 3.03 11.54 -14.11
N ALA A 196 2.09 12.46 -14.36
CA ALA A 196 1.90 13.65 -13.53
C ALA A 196 1.39 13.31 -12.11
N ALA A 197 0.62 12.23 -11.95
CA ALA A 197 0.20 11.75 -10.64
C ALA A 197 1.35 11.11 -9.85
N LEU A 198 2.26 10.39 -10.54
CA LEU A 198 3.47 9.83 -9.93
C LEU A 198 4.47 10.93 -9.55
N ASP A 199 4.63 11.96 -10.38
CA ASP A 199 5.46 13.13 -10.07
C ASP A 199 4.94 13.84 -8.82
N ALA A 200 3.63 14.13 -8.76
CA ALA A 200 3.01 14.74 -7.58
C ALA A 200 3.13 13.87 -6.32
N LEU A 201 3.05 12.54 -6.47
CA LEU A 201 3.28 11.62 -5.35
C LEU A 201 4.72 11.70 -4.84
N ASN A 202 5.68 11.92 -5.72
CA ASN A 202 7.08 12.05 -5.33
C ASN A 202 7.34 13.36 -4.57
N GLU A 203 6.77 14.48 -5.05
CA GLU A 203 6.85 15.79 -4.38
C GLU A 203 6.28 15.77 -2.95
N LEU A 204 5.22 14.99 -2.71
CA LEU A 204 4.63 14.82 -1.36
C LEU A 204 5.58 14.17 -0.35
N GLY A 205 6.51 13.33 -0.80
CA GLY A 205 7.46 12.69 0.10
C GLY A 205 8.71 13.53 0.37
N GLU A 206 8.97 14.58 -0.41
CA GLU A 206 10.08 15.52 -0.20
C GLU A 206 9.73 16.59 0.85
N SER A 207 8.45 16.75 1.22
CA SER A 207 7.99 17.76 2.19
C SER A 207 7.94 17.31 3.65
N ASP A 208 8.17 16.03 3.95
CA ASP A 208 8.10 15.49 5.33
C ASP A 208 9.45 15.53 6.08
N ASP A 209 10.52 16.12 5.49
CA ASP A 209 11.85 16.27 6.11
C ASP A 209 12.01 17.58 6.94
N GLU A 210 10.93 17.99 7.62
CA GLU A 210 10.98 18.93 8.75
C GLU A 210 10.16 18.33 9.92
N GLY A 211 10.63 17.21 10.45
CA GLY A 211 9.90 16.51 11.50
C GLY A 211 10.69 15.53 12.36
N ASP A 212 12.01 15.63 12.40
CA ASP A 212 12.86 14.81 13.28
C ASP A 212 13.87 15.68 14.06
N GLU A 213 13.34 16.58 14.87
CA GLU A 213 14.05 17.10 16.04
C GLU A 213 13.05 17.18 17.20
N VAL A 214 13.51 16.87 18.43
CA VAL A 214 12.78 16.90 19.73
C VAL A 214 12.14 15.52 20.04
N LEU A 215 12.79 14.53 20.70
CA LEU A 215 13.66 14.58 21.88
C LEU A 215 14.48 13.29 22.04
N GLU A 216 15.70 13.25 21.52
CA GLU A 216 16.80 12.67 22.31
C GLU A 216 17.32 13.76 23.25
N LYS A 217 16.75 13.84 24.45
CA LYS A 217 17.48 14.44 25.57
C LYS A 217 17.00 13.86 26.90
N TYR A 218 17.96 13.19 27.55
CA TYR A 218 18.00 12.77 28.96
C TYR A 218 17.46 11.36 29.29
N LYS A 219 18.23 10.35 28.89
CA LYS A 219 18.80 9.42 29.88
C LYS A 219 20.12 10.01 30.38
N ALA A 220 20.16 10.45 31.63
CA ALA A 220 21.35 10.40 32.49
C ALA A 220 20.91 10.76 33.92
N ASP A 221 21.22 9.81 34.81
CA ASP A 221 21.14 9.77 36.28
C ASP A 221 19.76 9.60 36.96
#